data_AF-A0A5N6EBY7-F1
#
_entry.id   AF-A0A5N6EBY7-F1
#
_cell.length_a   1.000
_cell.length_b   1.000
_cell.length_c   1.000
_cell.angle_alpha   90.00
_cell.angle_beta   90.00
_cell.angle_gamma   90.00
#
_symmetry.space_group_name_H-M   'P 1'
#
loop_
_entity.id
_entity.type
_entity.pdbx_description
1 polymer ?
#
loop_
_entity_poly.entity_id
_entity_poly.type
_entity_poly.pdbx_seq_one_letter_code
_entity_poly.pdbx_strand_id
1 'polypeptide(L)'
;MAEYRSNDRIERLKEWAQSKSAPAKAKLLEPGSNIILGAALHGISRRSKGAKDLTEIEKIGVRFFEAIADNEDELMAYGEICAAAKASCRSGGGFSSANIPSSIMALSDDTPYTSERFMADVKELAIGTLQQPHIRAVTPEQTKQDGTIETTEAFTQAARELGRGVTVFTGSKDPKEKDRKDEYLSKLDRAGPSGKIKFPVKIEPELFKCYRKSGEVGKDEIYFTWGFGGDGGEEVAHRTPEFGSVVSGTQRPFPKTPPVFMGWVENACAGHIICWEADHSTSDWYNKLIQVMREVANHSSYLSVSVGDANWDFLIGLIPGPIGEFGEIGFWLENIANLIANFLDIFRNKDDKVMEHSYAYGRDYLLEYMPDGRYVGYDFDGGSGGDFLFSATIKSAGFELLP
;
A
#
# COMPACT_ATOMS: atom_id res chain seq x y z
N MET A 1 -5.86 16.02 26.93
CA MET A 1 -5.33 15.21 25.81
C MET A 1 -6.04 13.88 25.85
N ALA A 2 -6.71 13.46 24.76
CA ALA A 2 -7.25 12.10 24.71
C ALA A 2 -6.06 11.17 24.51
N GLU A 3 -5.78 10.32 25.50
CA GLU A 3 -4.67 9.38 25.42
C GLU A 3 -5.01 8.28 24.41
N TYR A 4 -4.05 7.93 23.55
CA TYR A 4 -4.20 6.86 22.54
C TYR A 4 -4.11 5.48 23.23
N ARG A 5 -5.18 5.06 23.90
CA ARG A 5 -5.19 3.86 24.76
C ARG A 5 -5.76 2.62 24.04
N SER A 6 -5.33 1.45 24.50
CA SER A 6 -5.85 0.14 24.09
C SER A 6 -7.38 0.06 24.05
N ASN A 7 -8.06 0.47 25.12
CA ASN A 7 -9.52 0.45 25.19
C ASN A 7 -10.21 1.30 24.11
N ASP A 8 -9.63 2.45 23.74
CA ASP A 8 -10.21 3.31 22.72
C ASP A 8 -10.16 2.63 21.34
N ARG A 9 -9.08 1.90 21.06
CA ARG A 9 -8.95 1.13 19.81
C ARG A 9 -9.89 -0.07 19.78
N ILE A 10 -10.07 -0.77 20.89
CA ILE A 10 -11.03 -1.87 21.02
C ILE A 10 -12.45 -1.38 20.75
N GLU A 11 -12.87 -0.29 21.38
CA GLU A 11 -14.23 0.25 21.16
C GLU A 11 -14.40 0.75 19.72
N ARG A 12 -13.39 1.40 19.12
CA ARG A 12 -13.47 1.80 17.69
C ARG A 12 -13.61 0.62 16.75
N LEU A 13 -12.84 -0.46 16.95
CA LEU A 13 -12.98 -1.67 16.14
C LEU A 13 -14.37 -2.28 16.30
N LYS A 14 -14.90 -2.31 17.52
CA LYS A 14 -16.25 -2.81 17.82
C LYS A 14 -17.34 -1.97 17.18
N GLU A 15 -17.25 -0.65 17.27
CA GLU A 15 -18.16 0.29 16.60
C GLU A 15 -18.12 0.10 15.09
N TRP A 16 -16.92 0.01 14.53
CA TRP A 16 -16.74 -0.27 13.11
C TRP A 16 -17.38 -1.60 12.73
N ALA A 17 -17.06 -2.70 13.41
CA ALA A 17 -17.56 -4.04 13.09
C ALA A 17 -19.08 -4.19 13.25
N GLN A 18 -19.70 -3.38 14.12
CA GLN A 18 -21.15 -3.38 14.36
C GLN A 18 -21.90 -2.33 13.52
N SER A 19 -21.20 -1.61 12.64
CA SER A 19 -21.83 -0.61 11.78
C SER A 19 -22.95 -1.21 10.93
N LYS A 20 -24.13 -0.58 11.01
CA LYS A 20 -25.33 -0.98 10.24
C LYS A 20 -25.31 -0.48 8.80
N SER A 21 -24.34 0.35 8.44
CA SER A 21 -24.24 0.93 7.11
C SER A 21 -22.80 1.04 6.66
N ALA A 22 -22.52 0.57 5.45
CA ALA A 22 -21.23 0.77 4.82
C ALA A 22 -20.93 2.25 4.66
N PRO A 23 -19.74 2.72 5.07
CA PRO A 23 -19.24 4.03 4.66
C PRO A 23 -19.35 4.18 3.14
N ALA A 24 -19.60 5.39 2.65
CA ALA A 24 -19.72 5.64 1.20
C ALA A 24 -18.49 5.11 0.43
N LYS A 25 -17.29 5.31 1.00
CA LYS A 25 -16.02 4.80 0.47
C LYS A 25 -15.98 3.28 0.31
N ALA A 26 -16.50 2.54 1.28
CA ALA A 26 -16.53 1.08 1.23
C ALA A 26 -17.44 0.54 0.12
N LYS A 27 -18.47 1.30 -0.29
CA LYS A 27 -19.38 0.93 -1.39
C LYS A 27 -18.78 1.16 -2.78
N LEU A 28 -17.74 1.99 -2.88
CA LEU A 28 -17.03 2.24 -4.13
C LEU A 28 -16.07 1.09 -4.49
N LEU A 29 -15.75 0.22 -3.51
CA LEU A 29 -14.75 -0.81 -3.68
C LEU A 29 -15.35 -2.15 -4.07
N GLU A 30 -14.74 -2.80 -5.05
CA GLU A 30 -15.02 -4.18 -5.42
C GLU A 30 -14.60 -5.15 -4.31
N PRO A 31 -15.31 -6.27 -4.11
CA PRO A 31 -15.00 -7.22 -3.03
C PRO A 31 -13.57 -7.75 -3.06
N GLY A 32 -12.98 -7.90 -4.25
CA GLY A 32 -11.61 -8.40 -4.39
C GLY A 32 -10.54 -7.46 -3.81
N SER A 33 -10.86 -6.18 -3.57
CA SER A 33 -9.99 -5.24 -2.85
C SER A 33 -9.89 -5.55 -1.35
N ASN A 34 -10.78 -6.39 -0.83
CA ASN A 34 -10.94 -6.70 0.59
C ASN A 34 -10.58 -8.16 0.93
N ILE A 35 -9.92 -8.91 0.04
CA ILE A 35 -9.56 -10.31 0.30
C ILE A 35 -8.59 -10.40 1.48
N ILE A 36 -7.53 -9.58 1.50
CA ILE A 36 -6.54 -9.62 2.59
C ILE A 36 -7.11 -9.05 3.90
N LEU A 37 -7.97 -8.03 3.84
CA LEU A 37 -8.71 -7.58 5.02
C LEU A 37 -9.60 -8.71 5.57
N GLY A 38 -10.33 -9.40 4.71
CA GLY A 38 -11.14 -10.56 5.09
C GLY A 38 -10.29 -11.67 5.72
N ALA A 39 -9.16 -12.00 5.12
CA ALA A 39 -8.21 -12.98 5.64
C ALA A 39 -7.64 -12.55 7.01
N ALA A 40 -7.39 -11.26 7.22
CA ALA A 40 -6.97 -10.69 8.50
C ALA A 40 -8.03 -10.91 9.59
N LEU A 41 -9.28 -10.50 9.32
CA LEU A 41 -10.41 -10.66 10.25
C LEU A 41 -10.67 -12.15 10.56
N HIS A 42 -10.53 -12.99 9.53
CA HIS A 42 -10.65 -14.43 9.67
C HIS A 42 -9.53 -14.99 10.56
N GLY A 43 -8.26 -14.68 10.27
CA GLY A 43 -7.11 -15.15 11.02
C GLY A 43 -7.14 -14.72 12.50
N ILE A 44 -7.46 -13.45 12.78
CA ILE A 44 -7.52 -12.96 14.16
C ILE A 44 -8.69 -13.59 14.94
N SER A 45 -9.83 -13.82 14.28
CA SER A 45 -10.95 -14.60 14.84
C SER A 45 -10.50 -16.00 15.22
N ARG A 46 -9.84 -16.73 14.31
CA ARG A 46 -9.32 -18.09 14.57
C ARG A 46 -8.34 -18.12 15.75
N ARG A 47 -7.41 -17.16 15.80
CA ARG A 47 -6.45 -17.03 16.91
C ARG A 47 -7.16 -16.88 18.25
N SER A 48 -8.18 -16.03 18.36
CA SER A 48 -8.94 -15.85 19.61
C SER A 48 -9.69 -17.11 20.07
N LYS A 49 -9.95 -18.05 19.16
CA LYS A 49 -10.53 -19.36 19.45
C LYS A 49 -9.49 -20.45 19.72
N GLY A 50 -8.22 -20.08 19.83
CA GLY A 50 -7.13 -20.99 20.20
C GLY A 50 -6.50 -21.72 19.01
N ALA A 51 -6.71 -21.25 17.77
CA ALA A 51 -5.95 -21.76 16.63
C ALA A 51 -4.45 -21.49 16.85
N LYS A 52 -3.65 -22.58 16.87
CA LYS A 52 -2.21 -22.50 17.10
C LYS A 52 -1.43 -22.04 15.88
N ASP A 53 -1.93 -22.40 14.69
CA ASP A 53 -1.29 -22.07 13.41
C ASP A 53 -2.28 -21.38 12.47
N LEU A 54 -1.86 -20.21 12.00
CA LEU A 54 -2.50 -19.48 10.91
C LEU A 54 -1.83 -19.84 9.58
N THR A 55 -2.57 -19.76 8.48
CA THR A 55 -2.00 -19.87 7.13
C THR A 55 -1.14 -18.65 6.81
N GLU A 56 -0.28 -18.74 5.81
CA GLU A 56 0.54 -17.60 5.39
C GLU A 56 -0.32 -16.40 4.95
N ILE A 57 -1.44 -16.64 4.24
CA ILE A 57 -2.36 -15.57 3.82
C ILE A 57 -3.06 -14.90 5.01
N GLU A 58 -3.45 -15.66 6.03
CA GLU A 58 -4.02 -15.10 7.26
C GLU A 58 -2.98 -14.28 8.03
N LYS A 59 -1.74 -14.78 8.13
CA LYS A 59 -0.64 -14.08 8.80
C LYS A 59 -0.36 -12.71 8.19
N ILE A 60 -0.48 -12.57 6.87
CA ILE A 60 -0.25 -11.30 6.17
C ILE A 60 -1.08 -10.18 6.81
N GLY A 61 -2.38 -10.41 6.95
CA GLY A 61 -3.29 -9.42 7.53
C GLY A 61 -3.20 -9.33 9.06
N VAL A 62 -2.99 -10.46 9.75
CA VAL A 62 -2.94 -10.50 11.22
C VAL A 62 -1.76 -9.71 11.79
N ARG A 63 -0.62 -9.67 11.10
CA ARG A 63 0.55 -8.88 11.53
C ARG A 63 0.25 -7.38 11.72
N PHE A 64 -0.70 -6.83 10.97
CA PHE A 64 -1.13 -5.44 11.18
C PHE A 64 -1.87 -5.26 12.51
N PHE A 65 -2.69 -6.23 12.94
CA PHE A 65 -3.31 -6.21 14.26
C PHE A 65 -2.25 -6.35 15.36
N GLU A 66 -1.26 -7.22 15.16
CA GLU A 66 -0.13 -7.38 16.09
C GLU A 66 0.70 -6.09 16.22
N ALA A 67 0.95 -5.40 15.11
CA ALA A 67 1.69 -4.14 15.09
C ALA A 67 0.96 -2.99 15.81
N ILE A 68 -0.37 -3.03 15.87
CA ILE A 68 -1.18 -1.99 16.53
C ILE A 68 -1.55 -2.34 17.97
N ALA A 69 -1.63 -3.61 18.35
CA ALA A 69 -1.96 -4.00 19.73
C ALA A 69 -0.84 -3.62 20.71
N ASP A 70 -1.19 -3.18 21.93
CA ASP A 70 -0.21 -2.98 23.01
C ASP A 70 0.22 -4.30 23.67
N ASN A 71 -0.66 -5.30 23.64
CA ASN A 71 -0.50 -6.57 24.35
C ASN A 71 -1.45 -7.66 23.81
N GLU A 72 -1.30 -8.88 24.33
CA GLU A 72 -2.12 -10.03 23.91
C GLU A 72 -3.59 -9.90 24.31
N ASP A 73 -3.93 -9.22 25.42
CA ASP A 73 -5.32 -9.04 25.84
C ASP A 73 -6.10 -8.17 24.83
N GLU A 74 -5.46 -7.11 24.33
CA GLU A 74 -6.02 -6.28 23.26
C GLU A 74 -6.18 -7.06 21.96
N LEU A 75 -5.18 -7.86 21.61
CA LEU A 75 -5.20 -8.69 20.41
C LEU A 75 -6.29 -9.77 20.48
N MET A 76 -6.51 -10.35 21.66
CA MET A 76 -7.59 -11.28 21.94
C MET A 76 -8.95 -10.60 21.79
N ALA A 77 -9.12 -9.39 22.33
CA ALA A 77 -10.33 -8.61 22.18
C ALA A 77 -10.65 -8.29 20.71
N TYR A 78 -9.64 -7.95 19.89
CA TYR A 78 -9.82 -7.79 18.44
C TYR A 78 -10.35 -9.05 17.78
N GLY A 79 -9.79 -10.21 18.12
CA GLY A 79 -10.25 -11.49 17.59
C GLY A 79 -11.67 -11.84 18.01
N GLU A 80 -12.06 -11.56 19.26
CA GLU A 80 -13.44 -11.78 19.73
C GLU A 80 -14.45 -10.90 19.00
N ILE A 81 -14.12 -9.63 18.74
CA ILE A 81 -14.94 -8.72 17.94
C ILE A 81 -15.12 -9.26 16.52
N CYS A 82 -14.04 -9.70 15.89
CA CYS A 82 -14.08 -10.27 14.53
C CYS A 82 -14.88 -11.58 14.49
N ALA A 83 -14.73 -12.44 15.50
CA ALA A 83 -15.50 -13.67 15.63
C ALA A 83 -17.01 -13.40 15.75
N ALA A 84 -17.39 -12.39 16.53
CA ALA A 84 -18.78 -11.96 16.67
C ALA A 84 -19.33 -11.39 15.34
N ALA A 85 -18.56 -10.57 14.63
CA ALA A 85 -18.94 -10.04 13.33
C ALA A 85 -19.18 -11.16 12.30
N LYS A 86 -18.28 -12.15 12.22
CA LYS A 86 -18.45 -13.32 11.35
C LYS A 86 -19.65 -14.17 11.75
N ALA A 87 -19.89 -14.38 13.04
CA ALA A 87 -21.08 -15.11 13.51
C ALA A 87 -22.38 -14.39 13.12
N SER A 88 -22.40 -13.05 13.17
CA SER A 88 -23.52 -12.23 12.67
C SER A 88 -23.73 -12.44 11.16
N CYS A 89 -22.67 -12.44 10.34
CA CYS A 89 -22.78 -12.75 8.92
C CYS A 89 -23.42 -14.11 8.66
N ARG A 90 -22.93 -15.16 9.32
CA ARG A 90 -23.40 -16.55 9.14
C ARG A 90 -24.86 -16.75 9.54
N SER A 91 -25.36 -15.93 10.47
CA SER A 91 -26.76 -15.97 10.93
C SER A 91 -27.69 -15.02 10.16
N GLY A 92 -27.22 -14.38 9.09
CA GLY A 92 -28.01 -13.52 8.22
C GLY A 92 -28.07 -12.04 8.66
N GLY A 93 -27.32 -11.66 9.70
CA GLY A 93 -27.19 -10.27 10.15
C GLY A 93 -26.32 -9.40 9.24
N GLY A 94 -25.50 -10.02 8.40
CA GLY A 94 -24.60 -9.34 7.46
C GLY A 94 -23.38 -8.67 8.13
N PHE A 95 -22.52 -8.08 7.31
CA PHE A 95 -21.41 -7.21 7.71
C PHE A 95 -21.32 -6.09 6.68
N SER A 96 -21.46 -4.85 7.13
CA SER A 96 -21.56 -3.69 6.24
C SER A 96 -20.33 -2.80 6.27
N SER A 97 -19.42 -2.98 7.21
CA SER A 97 -18.32 -2.04 7.45
C SER A 97 -17.32 -1.97 6.30
N ALA A 98 -17.14 -3.08 5.60
CA ALA A 98 -16.37 -3.18 4.37
C ALA A 98 -17.01 -4.21 3.42
N ASN A 99 -16.77 -4.05 2.11
CA ASN A 99 -17.26 -4.98 1.09
C ASN A 99 -16.36 -6.23 1.01
N ILE A 100 -16.38 -7.07 2.06
CA ILE A 100 -15.54 -8.26 2.17
C ILE A 100 -16.21 -9.45 1.44
N PRO A 101 -15.46 -10.28 0.70
CA PRO A 101 -16.01 -11.46 0.05
C PRO A 101 -16.74 -12.38 1.03
N SER A 102 -17.95 -12.80 0.66
CA SER A 102 -18.76 -13.71 1.49
C SER A 102 -18.10 -15.07 1.67
N SER A 103 -17.26 -15.51 0.72
CA SER A 103 -16.45 -16.73 0.80
C SER A 103 -15.56 -16.76 2.04
N ILE A 104 -15.13 -15.60 2.53
CA ILE A 104 -14.27 -15.45 3.72
C ILE A 104 -15.12 -15.22 4.97
N MET A 105 -16.10 -14.31 4.92
CA MET A 105 -16.93 -13.97 6.08
C MET A 105 -17.83 -15.14 6.54
N ALA A 106 -18.28 -15.98 5.61
CA ALA A 106 -19.05 -17.19 5.92
C ALA A 106 -18.19 -18.35 6.44
N LEU A 107 -16.86 -18.28 6.33
CA LEU A 107 -15.96 -19.36 6.69
C LEU A 107 -15.96 -19.59 8.22
N SER A 108 -16.10 -20.85 8.63
CA SER A 108 -16.02 -21.23 10.05
C SER A 108 -14.65 -20.90 10.63
N ASP A 109 -14.60 -20.55 11.92
CA ASP A 109 -13.34 -20.26 12.62
C ASP A 109 -12.48 -21.54 12.83
N ASP A 110 -13.05 -22.73 12.63
CA ASP A 110 -12.30 -24.00 12.63
C ASP A 110 -11.65 -24.31 11.27
N THR A 111 -11.96 -23.54 10.22
CA THR A 111 -11.49 -23.81 8.85
C THR A 111 -10.47 -22.76 8.42
N PRO A 112 -9.23 -23.15 8.08
CA PRO A 112 -8.23 -22.21 7.61
C PRO A 112 -8.57 -21.60 6.25
N TYR A 113 -8.21 -20.34 6.06
CA TYR A 113 -8.20 -19.68 4.76
C TYR A 113 -6.88 -19.98 4.03
N THR A 114 -6.90 -21.00 3.17
CA THR A 114 -5.69 -21.54 2.51
C THR A 114 -5.34 -20.78 1.23
N SER A 115 -4.12 -21.00 0.74
CA SER A 115 -3.67 -20.46 -0.55
C SER A 115 -4.58 -20.87 -1.70
N GLU A 116 -5.13 -22.08 -1.71
CA GLU A 116 -6.05 -22.53 -2.77
C GLU A 116 -7.36 -21.75 -2.77
N ARG A 117 -7.89 -21.39 -1.59
CA ARG A 117 -9.09 -20.54 -1.48
C ARG A 117 -8.79 -19.12 -1.93
N PHE A 118 -7.65 -18.59 -1.49
CA PHE A 118 -7.15 -17.31 -1.96
C PHE A 118 -7.06 -17.27 -3.49
N MET A 119 -6.47 -18.29 -4.12
CA MET A 119 -6.42 -18.41 -5.59
C MET A 119 -7.80 -18.40 -6.24
N ALA A 120 -8.77 -19.09 -5.63
CA ALA A 120 -10.13 -19.14 -6.16
C ALA A 120 -10.81 -17.76 -6.10
N ASP A 121 -10.70 -17.07 -4.95
CA ASP A 121 -11.28 -15.73 -4.77
C ASP A 121 -10.61 -14.71 -5.71
N VAL A 122 -9.30 -14.78 -5.89
CA VAL A 122 -8.58 -13.93 -6.86
C VAL A 122 -9.06 -14.19 -8.28
N LYS A 123 -9.12 -15.46 -8.70
CA LYS A 123 -9.57 -15.82 -10.05
C LYS A 123 -10.96 -15.27 -10.36
N GLU A 124 -11.83 -15.21 -9.35
CA GLU A 124 -13.17 -14.66 -9.46
C GLU A 124 -13.17 -13.12 -9.47
N LEU A 125 -12.37 -12.47 -8.61
CA LEU A 125 -12.56 -11.05 -8.27
C LEU A 125 -11.50 -10.10 -8.84
N ALA A 126 -10.37 -10.60 -9.35
CA ALA A 126 -9.24 -9.76 -9.73
C ALA A 126 -9.55 -8.79 -10.89
N ILE A 127 -10.29 -9.22 -11.91
CA ILE A 127 -10.59 -8.37 -13.07
C ILE A 127 -11.39 -7.14 -12.65
N GLY A 128 -12.49 -7.34 -11.91
CA GLY A 128 -13.31 -6.22 -11.42
C GLY A 128 -12.49 -5.31 -10.51
N THR A 129 -11.70 -5.90 -9.61
CA THR A 129 -10.83 -5.15 -8.69
C THR A 129 -9.84 -4.26 -9.43
N LEU A 130 -9.14 -4.80 -10.43
CA LEU A 130 -8.10 -4.07 -11.16
C LEU A 130 -8.65 -3.02 -12.13
N GLN A 131 -9.92 -3.13 -12.54
CA GLN A 131 -10.58 -2.16 -13.42
C GLN A 131 -11.14 -0.94 -12.67
N GLN A 132 -11.00 -0.89 -11.34
CA GLN A 132 -11.47 0.24 -10.55
C GLN A 132 -10.72 1.54 -10.92
N PRO A 133 -11.43 2.68 -10.98
CA PRO A 133 -10.89 3.92 -11.54
C PRO A 133 -9.75 4.55 -10.72
N HIS A 134 -9.60 4.24 -9.44
CA HIS A 134 -8.48 4.70 -8.60
C HIS A 134 -7.19 3.88 -8.78
N ILE A 135 -7.22 2.87 -9.64
CA ILE A 135 -6.07 2.04 -10.00
C ILE A 135 -5.65 2.41 -11.42
N ARG A 136 -4.35 2.67 -11.62
CA ARG A 136 -3.80 2.95 -12.95
C ARG A 136 -2.46 2.28 -13.16
N ALA A 137 -2.14 2.03 -14.42
CA ALA A 137 -0.79 1.73 -14.87
C ALA A 137 -0.19 2.95 -15.59
N VAL A 138 1.09 3.19 -15.39
CA VAL A 138 1.81 4.35 -15.94
C VAL A 138 3.08 3.88 -16.63
N THR A 139 3.26 4.26 -17.88
CA THR A 139 4.49 4.02 -18.64
C THR A 139 5.42 5.24 -18.59
N PRO A 140 6.70 5.10 -19.00
CA PRO A 140 7.65 6.20 -19.07
C PRO A 140 7.15 7.37 -19.92
N GLU A 141 6.45 7.11 -21.01
CA GLU A 141 5.94 8.14 -21.94
C GLU A 141 4.85 9.01 -21.31
N GLN A 142 4.16 8.50 -20.28
CA GLN A 142 3.13 9.23 -19.53
C GLN A 142 3.72 10.10 -18.41
N THR A 143 5.01 9.93 -18.11
CA THR A 143 5.71 10.69 -17.07
C THR A 143 6.49 11.83 -17.72
N LYS A 144 6.23 13.06 -17.28
CA LYS A 144 6.91 14.26 -17.80
C LYS A 144 8.33 14.35 -17.25
N GLN A 145 9.15 15.22 -17.84
CA GLN A 145 10.55 15.42 -17.43
C GLN A 145 10.71 15.84 -15.96
N ASP A 146 9.70 16.53 -15.39
CA ASP A 146 9.66 16.93 -13.99
C ASP A 146 9.10 15.84 -13.04
N GLY A 147 8.85 14.64 -13.58
CA GLY A 147 8.30 13.50 -12.86
C GLY A 147 6.77 13.53 -12.72
N THR A 148 6.09 14.60 -13.13
CA THR A 148 4.62 14.67 -13.02
C THR A 148 3.94 13.75 -14.03
N ILE A 149 2.78 13.22 -13.65
CA ILE A 149 1.99 12.29 -14.47
C ILE A 149 0.65 12.95 -14.74
N GLU A 150 0.27 13.04 -16.01
CA GLU A 150 -1.06 13.55 -16.35
C GLU A 150 -2.13 12.56 -15.87
N THR A 151 -3.10 13.07 -15.12
CA THR A 151 -4.17 12.27 -14.55
C THR A 151 -5.45 12.39 -15.37
N THR A 152 -6.27 11.35 -15.37
CA THR A 152 -7.62 11.41 -15.93
C THR A 152 -8.59 11.96 -14.90
N GLU A 153 -9.71 12.53 -15.35
CA GLU A 153 -10.78 12.98 -14.46
C GLU A 153 -11.33 11.82 -13.62
N ALA A 154 -11.53 10.65 -14.25
CA ALA A 154 -12.01 9.44 -13.57
C ALA A 154 -11.08 8.98 -12.44
N PHE A 155 -9.77 8.93 -12.68
CA PHE A 155 -8.80 8.56 -11.64
C PHE A 155 -8.80 9.58 -10.50
N THR A 156 -8.74 10.87 -10.85
CA THR A 156 -8.69 11.96 -9.87
C THR A 156 -9.93 11.97 -8.98
N GLN A 157 -11.11 11.81 -9.57
CA GLN A 157 -12.36 11.77 -8.83
C GLN A 157 -12.41 10.55 -7.89
N ALA A 158 -12.15 9.36 -8.41
CA ALA A 158 -12.18 8.14 -7.61
C ALA A 158 -11.15 8.16 -6.48
N ALA A 159 -9.94 8.64 -6.77
CA ALA A 159 -8.88 8.74 -5.77
C ALA A 159 -9.22 9.75 -4.66
N ARG A 160 -9.83 10.90 -5.00
CA ARG A 160 -10.32 11.87 -4.02
C ARG A 160 -11.47 11.32 -3.18
N GLU A 161 -12.46 10.66 -3.81
CA GLU A 161 -13.62 10.10 -3.11
C GLU A 161 -13.20 9.02 -2.12
N LEU A 162 -12.24 8.17 -2.49
CA LEU A 162 -11.67 7.16 -1.59
C LEU A 162 -10.68 7.79 -0.59
N GLY A 163 -10.03 8.90 -0.95
CA GLY A 163 -8.87 9.44 -0.24
C GLY A 163 -7.61 8.59 -0.42
N ARG A 164 -7.57 7.80 -1.50
CA ARG A 164 -6.42 6.95 -1.86
C ARG A 164 -6.32 6.60 -3.33
N GLY A 165 -5.12 6.25 -3.80
CA GLY A 165 -4.89 5.75 -5.16
C GLY A 165 -3.90 4.58 -5.22
N VAL A 166 -3.86 3.90 -6.38
CA VAL A 166 -2.87 2.88 -6.72
C VAL A 166 -2.27 3.17 -8.08
N THR A 167 -0.94 3.23 -8.16
CA THR A 167 -0.21 3.38 -9.43
C THR A 167 0.81 2.27 -9.60
N VAL A 168 0.73 1.56 -10.72
CA VAL A 168 1.74 0.57 -11.13
C VAL A 168 2.55 1.14 -12.29
N PHE A 169 3.85 1.30 -12.10
CA PHE A 169 4.76 1.76 -13.13
C PHE A 169 5.29 0.59 -13.96
N THR A 170 5.03 0.62 -15.25
CA THR A 170 5.36 -0.44 -16.21
C THR A 170 6.36 0.07 -17.23
N GLY A 171 7.19 -0.80 -17.82
CA GLY A 171 8.18 -0.38 -18.82
C GLY A 171 7.57 0.19 -20.11
N SER A 172 8.40 0.91 -20.86
CA SER A 172 8.09 1.26 -22.26
C SER A 172 8.06 0.01 -23.15
N LYS A 173 7.32 0.10 -24.25
CA LYS A 173 7.33 -0.92 -25.32
C LYS A 173 8.36 -0.62 -26.43
N ASP A 174 9.26 0.35 -26.21
CA ASP A 174 10.28 0.74 -27.19
C ASP A 174 11.39 -0.35 -27.26
N PRO A 175 11.62 -0.97 -28.43
CA PRO A 175 12.71 -1.93 -28.61
C PRO A 175 14.10 -1.39 -28.27
N LYS A 176 14.35 -0.07 -28.42
CA LYS A 176 15.66 0.53 -28.13
C LYS A 176 16.00 0.50 -26.64
N GLU A 177 14.98 0.61 -25.78
CA GLU A 177 15.18 0.49 -24.34
C GLU A 177 15.59 -0.92 -23.96
N LYS A 178 15.19 -1.94 -24.73
CA LYS A 178 15.64 -3.32 -24.49
C LYS A 178 17.16 -3.45 -24.61
N ASP A 179 17.75 -2.96 -25.70
CA ASP A 179 19.20 -3.05 -25.92
C ASP A 179 19.99 -2.33 -24.82
N ARG A 180 19.50 -1.16 -24.41
CA ARG A 180 20.09 -0.36 -23.33
C ARG A 180 20.03 -1.08 -21.98
N LYS A 181 18.89 -1.70 -21.67
CA LYS A 181 18.68 -2.50 -20.45
C LYS A 181 19.62 -3.70 -20.42
N ASP A 182 19.73 -4.43 -21.52
CA ASP A 182 20.62 -5.60 -21.65
C ASP A 182 22.10 -5.20 -21.49
N GLU A 183 22.52 -4.06 -22.07
CA GLU A 183 23.87 -3.54 -21.88
C GLU A 183 24.16 -3.19 -20.41
N TYR A 184 23.22 -2.53 -19.73
CA TYR A 184 23.38 -2.21 -18.31
C TYR A 184 23.47 -3.48 -17.44
N LEU A 185 22.55 -4.43 -17.65
CA LEU A 185 22.49 -5.68 -16.89
C LEU A 185 23.72 -6.56 -17.12
N SER A 186 24.33 -6.52 -18.31
CA SER A 186 25.56 -7.28 -18.62
C SER A 186 26.77 -6.89 -17.76
N LYS A 187 26.71 -5.72 -17.11
CA LYS A 187 27.75 -5.20 -16.21
C LYS A 187 27.57 -5.66 -14.76
N LEU A 188 26.50 -6.39 -14.46
CA LEU A 188 26.15 -6.89 -13.14
C LEU A 188 26.22 -8.42 -13.13
N ASP A 189 26.63 -9.00 -12.00
CA ASP A 189 26.85 -10.45 -11.85
C ASP A 189 26.02 -11.08 -10.72
N ARG A 190 25.04 -10.35 -10.18
CA ARG A 190 24.23 -10.78 -9.04
C ARG A 190 22.91 -11.42 -9.50
N ALA A 191 22.84 -12.75 -9.51
CA ALA A 191 21.58 -13.46 -9.77
C ALA A 191 20.60 -13.33 -8.60
N GLY A 192 19.31 -13.21 -8.90
CA GLY A 192 18.22 -13.23 -7.94
C GLY A 192 17.52 -14.60 -7.85
N PRO A 193 16.58 -14.77 -6.90
CA PRO A 193 15.82 -16.00 -6.72
C PRO A 193 15.16 -16.58 -7.98
N SER A 194 14.68 -15.74 -8.91
CA SER A 194 14.07 -16.22 -10.16
C SER A 194 15.09 -16.53 -11.27
N GLY A 195 16.39 -16.30 -10.99
CA GLY A 195 17.48 -16.45 -11.94
C GLY A 195 17.74 -15.21 -12.81
N LYS A 196 16.98 -14.13 -12.65
CA LYS A 196 17.24 -12.86 -13.34
C LYS A 196 18.33 -12.08 -12.59
N ILE A 197 19.03 -11.20 -13.30
CA ILE A 197 20.06 -10.35 -12.68
C ILE A 197 19.41 -9.27 -11.82
N LYS A 198 19.76 -9.23 -10.54
CA LYS A 198 19.41 -8.16 -9.60
C LYS A 198 20.18 -6.88 -9.96
N PHE A 199 19.54 -5.73 -9.75
CA PHE A 199 20.13 -4.42 -9.97
C PHE A 199 19.86 -3.48 -8.79
N PRO A 200 20.80 -2.56 -8.47
CA PRO A 200 20.71 -1.72 -7.29
C PRO A 200 19.86 -0.47 -7.55
N VAL A 201 18.75 -0.31 -6.83
CA VAL A 201 17.81 0.81 -7.00
C VAL A 201 17.86 1.72 -5.78
N LYS A 202 17.81 3.03 -6.02
CA LYS A 202 17.59 4.05 -5.01
C LYS A 202 16.52 5.03 -5.48
N ILE A 203 15.49 5.22 -4.66
CA ILE A 203 14.44 6.23 -4.86
C ILE A 203 14.65 7.31 -3.81
N GLU A 204 15.28 8.41 -4.21
CA GLU A 204 15.70 9.49 -3.30
C GLU A 204 14.65 10.60 -3.26
N PRO A 205 14.13 11.00 -2.10
CA PRO A 205 13.23 12.14 -2.02
C PRO A 205 13.98 13.46 -2.27
N GLU A 206 13.37 14.36 -3.05
CA GLU A 206 14.02 15.60 -3.49
C GLU A 206 13.25 16.84 -3.03
N LEU A 207 12.00 16.97 -3.44
CA LEU A 207 11.22 18.20 -3.27
C LEU A 207 9.80 17.90 -2.79
N PHE A 208 9.36 18.69 -1.82
CA PHE A 208 7.96 18.85 -1.43
C PHE A 208 7.43 20.15 -2.05
N LYS A 209 6.23 20.10 -2.62
CA LYS A 209 5.51 21.26 -3.16
C LYS A 209 4.05 21.23 -2.71
N CYS A 210 3.55 22.37 -2.25
CA CYS A 210 2.13 22.58 -1.96
C CYS A 210 1.51 23.36 -3.13
N TYR A 211 0.57 22.75 -3.84
CA TYR A 211 -0.24 23.44 -4.84
C TYR A 211 -1.39 24.20 -4.18
N ARG A 212 -2.07 23.54 -3.24
CA ARG A 212 -3.19 24.09 -2.47
C ARG A 212 -3.05 23.67 -1.01
N LYS A 213 -3.08 24.63 -0.09
CA LYS A 213 -3.17 24.33 1.35
C LYS A 213 -4.55 23.77 1.73
N SER A 214 -4.66 23.18 2.92
CA SER A 214 -5.95 22.79 3.49
C SER A 214 -6.86 24.01 3.67
N GLY A 215 -8.17 23.77 3.66
CA GLY A 215 -9.18 24.80 3.90
C GLY A 215 -9.21 25.34 5.33
N GLU A 216 -8.40 24.80 6.23
CA GLU A 216 -8.43 25.11 7.65
C GLU A 216 -7.78 26.47 7.97
N VAL A 217 -8.25 27.06 9.08
CA VAL A 217 -7.75 28.33 9.59
C VAL A 217 -6.47 28.05 10.37
N GLY A 218 -5.32 28.30 9.74
CA GLY A 218 -4.04 28.05 10.37
C GLY A 218 -2.93 27.84 9.37
N LYS A 219 -1.87 27.18 9.86
CA LYS A 219 -0.70 26.78 9.10
C LYS A 219 -0.68 25.26 9.11
N ASP A 220 -0.62 24.65 7.94
CA ASP A 220 -0.60 23.19 7.82
C ASP A 220 0.80 22.69 8.17
N GLU A 221 0.89 21.67 9.01
CA GLU A 221 2.15 21.01 9.41
C GLU A 221 2.28 19.67 8.67
N ILE A 222 2.64 19.74 7.39
CA ILE A 222 2.66 18.57 6.52
C ILE A 222 3.84 17.66 6.86
N TYR A 223 3.62 16.34 6.87
CA TYR A 223 4.68 15.33 6.89
C TYR A 223 4.28 14.10 6.08
N PHE A 224 5.27 13.26 5.76
CA PHE A 224 5.05 12.02 5.01
C PHE A 224 5.50 10.80 5.80
N THR A 225 4.79 9.70 5.60
CA THR A 225 5.28 8.36 5.99
C THR A 225 5.34 7.47 4.77
N TRP A 226 6.30 6.55 4.76
CA TRP A 226 6.35 5.51 3.75
C TRP A 226 6.85 4.18 4.30
N GLY A 227 6.43 3.12 3.62
CA GLY A 227 6.91 1.75 3.77
C GLY A 227 7.08 1.12 2.39
N PHE A 228 8.30 0.76 2.01
CA PHE A 228 8.64 0.18 0.71
C PHE A 228 9.49 -1.08 0.89
N GLY A 229 9.22 -2.08 0.05
CA GLY A 229 9.99 -3.31 -0.01
C GLY A 229 10.26 -3.72 -1.46
N GLY A 230 11.38 -4.39 -1.68
CA GLY A 230 11.74 -4.98 -2.96
C GLY A 230 11.97 -6.47 -2.82
N ASP A 231 11.81 -7.21 -3.91
CA ASP A 231 12.08 -8.66 -3.98
C ASP A 231 13.55 -9.05 -3.77
N GLY A 232 14.44 -8.07 -3.65
CA GLY A 232 15.78 -8.26 -3.10
C GLY A 232 15.82 -8.68 -1.65
N GLY A 233 14.73 -8.41 -0.89
CA GLY A 233 14.61 -8.61 0.54
C GLY A 233 14.78 -7.31 1.35
N GLU A 234 15.19 -6.21 0.72
CA GLU A 234 15.35 -4.92 1.39
C GLU A 234 14.02 -4.23 1.67
N GLU A 235 13.95 -3.60 2.84
CA GLU A 235 12.76 -2.94 3.38
C GLU A 235 13.16 -1.56 3.92
N VAL A 236 12.36 -0.55 3.62
CA VAL A 236 12.54 0.82 4.13
C VAL A 236 11.21 1.32 4.66
N ALA A 237 11.21 1.77 5.92
CA ALA A 237 10.09 2.46 6.52
C ALA A 237 10.56 3.75 7.18
N HIS A 238 9.85 4.85 6.95
CA HIS A 238 10.24 6.14 7.47
C HIS A 238 9.04 7.07 7.71
N ARG A 239 9.27 8.05 8.58
CA ARG A 239 8.43 9.22 8.78
C ARG A 239 9.32 10.45 8.72
N THR A 240 9.00 11.39 7.84
CA THR A 240 9.73 12.65 7.75
C THR A 240 9.50 13.51 9.00
N PRO A 241 10.39 14.46 9.30
CA PRO A 241 10.02 15.63 10.06
C PRO A 241 8.85 16.37 9.39
N GLU A 242 8.16 17.20 10.17
CA GLU A 242 7.19 18.15 9.63
C GLU A 242 7.90 19.20 8.75
N PHE A 243 7.24 19.58 7.67
CA PHE A 243 7.66 20.67 6.81
C PHE A 243 7.28 22.03 7.41
N GLY A 244 6.70 22.11 8.62
CA GLY A 244 6.33 23.35 9.31
C GLY A 244 5.30 24.16 8.52
N SER A 245 5.23 25.48 8.72
CA SER A 245 4.14 26.33 8.18
C SER A 245 3.98 26.31 6.64
N VAL A 246 3.21 25.37 6.10
CA VAL A 246 2.95 25.22 4.66
C VAL A 246 1.81 26.15 4.24
N VAL A 247 2.00 26.82 3.10
CA VAL A 247 0.96 27.59 2.39
C VAL A 247 1.00 27.27 0.89
N SER A 248 -0.06 27.56 0.15
CA SER A 248 -0.10 27.37 -1.30
C SER A 248 1.11 28.01 -2.00
N GLY A 249 1.75 27.26 -2.89
CA GLY A 249 2.99 27.65 -3.59
C GLY A 249 4.28 27.34 -2.83
N THR A 250 4.21 26.86 -1.57
CA THR A 250 5.40 26.44 -0.82
C THR A 250 6.15 25.35 -1.57
N GLN A 251 7.46 25.50 -1.67
CA GLN A 251 8.38 24.48 -2.17
C GLN A 251 9.53 24.33 -1.19
N ARG A 252 9.86 23.11 -0.79
CA ARG A 252 10.93 22.84 0.17
C ARG A 252 11.68 21.57 -0.24
N PRO A 253 13.02 21.55 -0.14
CA PRO A 253 13.75 20.31 -0.27
C PRO A 253 13.36 19.35 0.86
N PHE A 254 13.43 18.05 0.60
CA PHE A 254 13.33 17.08 1.68
C PHE A 254 14.53 17.26 2.64
N PRO A 255 14.29 17.16 3.97
CA PRO A 255 15.39 17.11 4.92
C PRO A 255 16.23 15.85 4.66
N LYS A 256 17.43 15.77 5.24
CA LYS A 256 18.26 14.56 5.15
C LYS A 256 17.53 13.39 5.81
N THR A 257 16.88 12.56 5.02
CA THR A 257 16.11 11.38 5.43
C THR A 257 16.66 10.14 4.72
N PRO A 258 16.31 8.92 5.18
CA PRO A 258 16.45 7.74 4.35
C PRO A 258 15.75 7.93 2.99
N PRO A 259 16.20 7.21 1.95
CA PRO A 259 15.48 7.17 0.68
C PRO A 259 14.09 6.56 0.85
N VAL A 260 13.19 6.76 -0.12
CA VAL A 260 11.90 6.05 -0.17
C VAL A 260 12.13 4.55 -0.23
N PHE A 261 13.08 4.15 -1.08
CA PHE A 261 13.55 2.77 -1.20
C PHE A 261 15.04 2.76 -1.55
N MET A 262 15.77 1.79 -1.01
CA MET A 262 17.14 1.50 -1.42
C MET A 262 17.42 0.02 -1.21
N GLY A 263 17.76 -0.68 -2.28
CA GLY A 263 17.97 -2.12 -2.24
C GLY A 263 18.22 -2.73 -3.60
N TRP A 264 18.48 -4.04 -3.62
CA TRP A 264 18.56 -4.79 -4.86
C TRP A 264 17.15 -5.15 -5.33
N VAL A 265 16.90 -5.06 -6.64
CA VAL A 265 15.62 -5.42 -7.24
C VAL A 265 15.85 -6.42 -8.35
N GLU A 266 15.00 -7.43 -8.43
CA GLU A 266 14.94 -8.40 -9.51
C GLU A 266 13.75 -8.11 -10.44
N ASN A 267 12.52 -8.19 -9.96
CA ASN A 267 11.28 -8.00 -10.72
C ASN A 267 10.59 -6.70 -10.36
N ALA A 268 10.50 -6.35 -9.08
CA ALA A 268 9.80 -5.15 -8.64
C ALA A 268 10.20 -4.67 -7.24
N CYS A 269 9.90 -3.40 -6.98
CA CYS A 269 9.70 -2.89 -5.63
C CYS A 269 8.34 -2.20 -5.53
N ALA A 270 7.74 -2.23 -4.36
CA ALA A 270 6.43 -1.65 -4.11
C ALA A 270 6.38 -1.05 -2.70
N GLY A 271 5.36 -0.24 -2.46
CA GLY A 271 5.16 0.36 -1.16
C GLY A 271 3.99 1.32 -1.11
N HIS A 272 3.93 2.03 0.00
CA HIS A 272 2.87 2.95 0.32
C HIS A 272 3.45 4.25 0.85
N ILE A 273 2.87 5.38 0.43
CA ILE A 273 3.19 6.71 0.95
C ILE A 273 1.90 7.34 1.46
N ILE A 274 1.97 8.00 2.61
CA ILE A 274 0.84 8.72 3.18
C ILE A 274 1.28 10.16 3.44
N CYS A 275 0.45 11.10 2.98
CA CYS A 275 0.55 12.51 3.28
C CYS A 275 -0.35 12.84 4.48
N TRP A 276 0.22 13.51 5.47
CA TRP A 276 -0.42 13.84 6.72
C TRP A 276 -0.37 15.34 6.97
N GLU A 277 -1.43 15.86 7.56
CA GLU A 277 -1.43 17.12 8.29
C GLU A 277 -1.26 16.77 9.78
N ALA A 278 -0.13 17.18 10.37
CA ALA A 278 0.13 16.95 11.78
C ALA A 278 -0.88 17.72 12.61
N ASP A 279 -1.40 17.04 13.63
CA ASP A 279 -2.22 17.62 14.65
C ASP A 279 -1.59 17.32 16.03
N HIS A 280 -2.31 17.51 17.14
CA HIS A 280 -1.79 17.22 18.48
C HIS A 280 -1.61 15.70 18.79
N SER A 281 -0.86 14.96 17.97
CA SER A 281 -0.53 13.55 18.17
C SER A 281 0.63 13.29 19.12
N THR A 282 0.62 12.10 19.72
CA THR A 282 1.64 11.68 20.69
C THR A 282 2.75 10.87 20.03
N SER A 283 3.90 10.74 20.71
CA SER A 283 5.01 9.87 20.29
C SER A 283 4.59 8.41 20.09
N ASP A 284 3.63 7.93 20.88
CA ASP A 284 3.18 6.54 20.84
C ASP A 284 2.46 6.23 19.53
N TRP A 285 1.59 7.13 19.05
CA TRP A 285 0.96 7.02 17.74
C TRP A 285 2.01 6.91 16.63
N TYR A 286 3.00 7.81 16.65
CA TYR A 286 4.05 7.80 15.64
C TYR A 286 4.89 6.53 15.63
N ASN A 287 5.15 5.95 16.80
CA ASN A 287 5.86 4.67 16.89
C ASN A 287 5.04 3.54 16.27
N LYS A 288 3.72 3.47 16.54
CA LYS A 288 2.84 2.47 15.93
C LYS A 288 2.70 2.66 14.43
N LEU A 289 2.58 3.90 13.98
CA LEU A 289 2.51 4.23 12.56
C LEU A 289 3.77 3.73 11.83
N ILE A 290 4.96 3.92 12.41
CA ILE A 290 6.20 3.39 11.85
C ILE A 290 6.24 1.85 11.88
N GLN A 291 5.73 1.20 12.94
CA GLN A 291 5.61 -0.26 12.98
C GLN A 291 4.70 -0.78 11.87
N VAL A 292 3.56 -0.14 11.64
CA VAL A 292 2.67 -0.46 10.50
C VAL A 292 3.41 -0.26 9.18
N MET A 293 4.13 0.84 8.98
CA MET A 293 4.90 1.05 7.75
C MET A 293 6.00 -0.01 7.54
N ARG A 294 6.57 -0.59 8.61
CA ARG A 294 7.48 -1.72 8.51
C ARG A 294 6.78 -2.98 8.03
N GLU A 295 5.58 -3.26 8.55
CA GLU A 295 4.77 -4.37 8.03
C GLU A 295 4.41 -4.14 6.56
N VAL A 296 4.08 -2.91 6.15
CA VAL A 296 3.86 -2.58 4.73
C VAL A 296 5.09 -2.87 3.87
N ALA A 297 6.28 -2.46 4.32
CA ALA A 297 7.54 -2.73 3.63
C ALA A 297 7.81 -4.24 3.51
N ASN A 298 7.64 -4.99 4.60
CA ASN A 298 7.82 -6.44 4.63
C ASN A 298 6.88 -7.17 3.67
N HIS A 299 5.60 -6.79 3.65
CA HIS A 299 4.64 -7.40 2.74
C HIS A 299 4.87 -7.02 1.29
N SER A 300 5.29 -5.77 1.03
CA SER A 300 5.64 -5.33 -0.31
C SER A 300 6.88 -6.06 -0.85
N SER A 301 7.87 -6.33 0.01
CA SER A 301 9.03 -7.17 -0.29
C SER A 301 8.61 -8.60 -0.63
N TYR A 302 7.82 -9.24 0.25
CA TYR A 302 7.32 -10.61 0.05
C TYR A 302 6.52 -10.76 -1.24
N LEU A 303 5.57 -9.86 -1.50
CA LEU A 303 4.69 -9.97 -2.68
C LEU A 303 5.39 -9.63 -3.99
N SER A 304 6.44 -8.80 -3.95
CA SER A 304 7.26 -8.55 -5.13
C SER A 304 8.02 -9.80 -5.59
N VAL A 305 8.33 -10.74 -4.68
CA VAL A 305 8.97 -12.03 -5.02
C VAL A 305 8.01 -12.94 -5.81
N SER A 306 6.71 -12.87 -5.55
CA SER A 306 5.69 -13.73 -6.18
C SER A 306 5.37 -13.34 -7.63
N VAL A 307 5.78 -12.15 -8.07
CA VAL A 307 5.50 -11.64 -9.42
C VAL A 307 6.27 -12.45 -10.48
N GLY A 308 5.51 -13.07 -11.39
CA GLY A 308 6.05 -13.86 -12.51
C GLY A 308 6.07 -15.38 -12.28
N ASP A 309 5.26 -15.88 -11.34
CA ASP A 309 4.95 -17.31 -11.24
C ASP A 309 3.93 -17.73 -12.31
N ALA A 310 4.27 -18.75 -13.10
CA ALA A 310 3.58 -19.13 -14.34
C ALA A 310 2.10 -19.51 -14.18
N ASN A 311 1.63 -19.78 -12.95
CA ASN A 311 0.23 -20.08 -12.67
C ASN A 311 -0.67 -18.83 -12.64
N TRP A 312 -0.12 -17.65 -12.36
CA TRP A 312 -0.84 -16.37 -12.25
C TRP A 312 -0.92 -15.63 -13.59
N ASP A 313 0.16 -15.69 -14.35
CA ASP A 313 0.33 -15.03 -15.66
C ASP A 313 -0.76 -15.41 -16.68
N PHE A 314 -1.27 -16.65 -16.64
CA PHE A 314 -2.26 -17.11 -17.61
C PHE A 314 -3.65 -16.48 -17.43
N LEU A 315 -4.11 -16.28 -16.19
CA LEU A 315 -5.44 -15.70 -15.91
C LEU A 315 -5.42 -14.17 -16.00
N ILE A 316 -4.33 -13.55 -15.58
CA ILE A 316 -4.17 -12.09 -15.54
C ILE A 316 -3.75 -11.53 -16.91
N GLY A 317 -2.99 -12.29 -17.71
CA GLY A 317 -2.66 -11.95 -19.09
C GLY A 317 -3.86 -11.88 -20.05
N LEU A 318 -5.06 -12.27 -19.60
CA LEU A 318 -6.32 -12.09 -20.33
C LEU A 318 -6.97 -10.72 -20.08
N ILE A 319 -6.49 -9.93 -19.11
CA ILE A 319 -6.98 -8.56 -18.85
C ILE A 319 -6.44 -7.64 -19.96
N PRO A 320 -7.31 -7.00 -20.77
CA PRO A 320 -6.85 -6.08 -21.80
C PRO A 320 -6.17 -4.85 -21.19
N GLY A 321 -5.05 -4.43 -21.78
CA GLY A 321 -4.35 -3.19 -21.41
C GLY A 321 -3.11 -3.38 -20.53
N PRO A 322 -2.45 -2.29 -20.10
CA PRO A 322 -1.18 -2.31 -19.37
C PRO A 322 -1.26 -2.98 -17.99
N ILE A 323 -2.48 -3.17 -17.46
CA ILE A 323 -2.74 -3.91 -16.23
C ILE A 323 -2.47 -5.41 -16.41
N GLY A 324 -2.61 -5.98 -17.61
CA GLY A 324 -2.40 -7.41 -17.83
C GLY A 324 -0.95 -7.87 -17.60
N GLU A 325 0.03 -7.00 -17.79
CA GLU A 325 1.46 -7.32 -17.61
C GLU A 325 1.91 -7.28 -16.13
N PHE A 326 1.14 -6.63 -15.25
CA PHE A 326 1.46 -6.46 -13.81
C PHE A 326 0.24 -6.60 -12.90
N GLY A 327 -0.82 -7.28 -13.37
CA GLY A 327 -2.10 -7.31 -12.66
C GLY A 327 -1.99 -8.02 -11.31
N GLU A 328 -1.06 -8.96 -11.17
CA GLU A 328 -0.78 -9.60 -9.88
C GLU A 328 -0.25 -8.57 -8.86
N ILE A 329 0.80 -7.82 -9.21
CA ILE A 329 1.35 -6.81 -8.30
C ILE A 329 0.32 -5.72 -8.01
N GLY A 330 -0.45 -5.29 -9.01
CA GLY A 330 -1.51 -4.29 -8.84
C GLY A 330 -2.62 -4.77 -7.91
N PHE A 331 -3.01 -6.04 -8.01
CA PHE A 331 -4.06 -6.64 -7.20
C PHE A 331 -3.63 -6.78 -5.74
N TRP A 332 -2.40 -7.25 -5.54
CA TRP A 332 -1.77 -7.33 -4.22
C TRP A 332 -1.60 -5.95 -3.58
N LEU A 333 -1.11 -4.99 -4.36
CA LEU A 333 -0.91 -3.62 -3.91
C LEU A 333 -2.24 -2.97 -3.52
N GLU A 334 -3.31 -3.20 -4.27
CA GLU A 334 -4.67 -2.76 -3.94
C GLU A 334 -5.17 -3.40 -2.63
N ASN A 335 -4.97 -4.70 -2.44
CA ASN A 335 -5.37 -5.38 -1.21
C ASN A 335 -4.62 -4.88 0.03
N ILE A 336 -3.31 -4.62 -0.09
CA ILE A 336 -2.53 -4.01 0.98
C ILE A 336 -2.97 -2.56 1.21
N ALA A 337 -3.15 -1.77 0.14
CA ALA A 337 -3.60 -0.38 0.24
C ALA A 337 -4.90 -0.28 1.03
N ASN A 338 -5.84 -1.16 0.70
CA ASN A 338 -7.14 -1.17 1.32
C ASN A 338 -7.12 -1.73 2.76
N LEU A 339 -6.24 -2.69 3.06
CA LEU A 339 -5.98 -3.12 4.43
C LEU A 339 -5.48 -1.93 5.27
N ILE A 340 -4.47 -1.20 4.79
CA ILE A 340 -3.93 -0.01 5.47
C ILE A 340 -5.03 1.05 5.66
N ALA A 341 -5.81 1.32 4.60
CA ALA A 341 -6.89 2.30 4.64
C ALA A 341 -7.88 2.01 5.78
N ASN A 342 -8.34 0.76 5.89
CA ASN A 342 -9.26 0.35 6.95
C ASN A 342 -8.60 0.42 8.33
N PHE A 343 -7.33 0.02 8.44
CA PHE A 343 -6.59 0.13 9.69
C PHE A 343 -6.43 1.57 10.16
N LEU A 344 -6.17 2.50 9.24
CA LEU A 344 -6.14 3.91 9.56
C LEU A 344 -7.53 4.42 9.93
N ASP A 345 -8.59 4.05 9.21
CA ASP A 345 -9.94 4.49 9.57
C ASP A 345 -10.38 4.00 10.98
N ILE A 346 -9.94 2.81 11.39
CA ILE A 346 -10.26 2.23 12.70
C ILE A 346 -9.34 2.77 13.81
N PHE A 347 -8.03 2.83 13.54
CA PHE A 347 -7.01 3.00 14.59
C PHE A 347 -6.24 4.33 14.51
N ARG A 348 -6.50 5.22 13.53
CA ARG A 348 -5.80 6.51 13.42
C ARG A 348 -6.05 7.43 14.61
N ASN A 349 -5.04 8.19 15.00
CA ASN A 349 -5.19 9.24 15.99
C ASN A 349 -5.81 10.53 15.39
N LYS A 350 -5.58 11.68 16.03
CA LYS A 350 -6.12 12.99 15.64
C LYS A 350 -5.54 13.56 14.36
N ASP A 351 -4.33 13.13 13.96
CA ASP A 351 -3.72 13.61 12.71
C ASP A 351 -4.65 13.37 11.52
N ASP A 352 -4.77 14.39 10.69
CA ASP A 352 -5.61 14.33 9.52
C ASP A 352 -4.83 13.77 8.34
N LYS A 353 -5.25 12.57 7.94
CA LYS A 353 -4.80 11.96 6.70
C LYS A 353 -5.31 12.82 5.54
N VAL A 354 -4.38 13.41 4.79
CA VAL A 354 -4.70 14.14 3.55
C VAL A 354 -5.08 13.13 2.48
N MET A 355 -4.15 12.24 2.14
CA MET A 355 -4.32 11.19 1.15
C MET A 355 -3.22 10.14 1.31
N GLU A 356 -3.52 8.91 0.94
CA GLU A 356 -2.54 7.82 0.84
C GLU A 356 -2.44 7.27 -0.58
N HIS A 357 -1.29 6.77 -0.98
CA HIS A 357 -1.11 6.24 -2.33
C HIS A 357 -0.12 5.09 -2.32
N SER A 358 -0.52 3.97 -2.92
CA SER A 358 0.35 2.83 -3.14
C SER A 358 1.02 2.87 -4.51
N TYR A 359 2.30 2.54 -4.54
CA TYR A 359 3.10 2.53 -5.76
C TYR A 359 3.81 1.19 -5.94
N ALA A 360 3.84 0.68 -7.17
CA ALA A 360 4.68 -0.43 -7.57
C ALA A 360 5.52 -0.04 -8.78
N TYR A 361 6.78 -0.46 -8.80
CA TYR A 361 7.72 -0.21 -9.87
C TYR A 361 8.18 -1.53 -10.47
N GLY A 362 7.80 -1.79 -11.72
CA GLY A 362 8.28 -2.95 -12.46
C GLY A 362 9.74 -2.78 -12.90
N ARG A 363 10.42 -3.92 -13.07
CA ARG A 363 11.82 -4.03 -13.54
C ARG A 363 12.12 -3.14 -14.72
N ASP A 364 11.30 -3.21 -15.75
CA ASP A 364 11.55 -2.47 -17.00
C ASP A 364 11.45 -0.96 -16.82
N TYR A 365 10.53 -0.48 -15.99
CA TYR A 365 10.42 0.94 -15.66
C TYR A 365 11.66 1.41 -14.89
N LEU A 366 12.06 0.66 -13.86
CA LEU A 366 13.23 0.99 -13.06
C LEU A 366 14.51 1.01 -13.89
N LEU A 367 14.72 0.01 -14.74
CA LEU A 367 15.93 -0.06 -15.59
C LEU A 367 15.99 1.04 -16.64
N GLU A 368 14.86 1.63 -17.04
CA GLU A 368 14.83 2.80 -17.92
C GLU A 368 15.13 4.11 -17.15
N TYR A 369 14.64 4.25 -15.92
CA TYR A 369 14.76 5.48 -15.13
C TYR A 369 16.10 5.63 -14.44
N MET A 370 16.57 4.53 -13.87
CA MET A 370 17.70 4.47 -12.96
C MET A 370 19.04 4.91 -13.58
N PRO A 371 19.39 4.56 -14.85
CA PRO A 371 20.68 4.95 -15.42
C PRO A 371 20.85 6.46 -15.59
N ASP A 372 19.76 7.19 -15.84
CA ASP A 372 19.78 8.64 -16.10
C ASP A 372 19.47 9.48 -14.84
N GLY A 373 19.00 8.86 -13.76
CA GLY A 373 18.56 9.60 -12.57
C GLY A 373 17.31 10.43 -12.87
N ARG A 374 16.20 9.79 -13.28
CA ARG A 374 14.97 10.49 -13.67
C ARG A 374 14.06 10.79 -12.49
N TYR A 375 13.30 11.88 -12.59
CA TYR A 375 12.32 12.27 -11.59
C TYR A 375 11.04 11.44 -11.66
N VAL A 376 10.43 11.21 -10.51
CA VAL A 376 9.07 10.68 -10.35
C VAL A 376 8.31 11.53 -9.34
N GLY A 377 7.06 11.86 -9.65
CA GLY A 377 6.17 12.64 -8.79
C GLY A 377 5.08 11.78 -8.15
N TYR A 378 4.82 12.06 -6.87
CA TYR A 378 3.75 11.48 -6.06
C TYR A 378 2.76 12.58 -5.70
N ASP A 379 1.53 12.45 -6.20
CA ASP A 379 0.46 13.44 -6.08
C ASP A 379 -0.50 13.05 -4.96
N PHE A 380 -0.78 14.01 -4.06
CA PHE A 380 -1.65 13.84 -2.90
C PHE A 380 -2.71 14.93 -2.87
N ASP A 381 -3.79 14.70 -3.60
CA ASP A 381 -4.95 15.58 -3.62
C ASP A 381 -6.01 15.13 -2.62
N GLY A 382 -5.91 15.66 -1.40
CA GLY A 382 -6.87 15.44 -0.32
C GLY A 382 -8.16 16.25 -0.46
N GLY A 383 -8.43 16.86 -1.63
CA GLY A 383 -9.58 17.73 -1.82
C GLY A 383 -9.52 18.95 -0.91
N SER A 384 -10.42 19.04 0.07
CA SER A 384 -10.38 20.14 1.06
C SER A 384 -9.18 20.08 2.00
N GLY A 385 -8.55 18.91 2.15
CA GLY A 385 -7.32 18.73 2.96
C GLY A 385 -6.05 19.25 2.29
N GLY A 386 -6.13 19.79 1.06
CA GLY A 386 -5.00 20.32 0.32
C GLY A 386 -4.59 19.46 -0.88
N ASP A 387 -3.57 19.92 -1.58
CA ASP A 387 -3.01 19.33 -2.80
C ASP A 387 -1.48 19.51 -2.77
N PHE A 388 -0.78 18.38 -2.68
CA PHE A 388 0.64 18.32 -2.44
C PHE A 388 1.34 17.37 -3.41
N LEU A 389 2.55 17.75 -3.80
CA LEU A 389 3.45 16.93 -4.61
C LEU A 389 4.71 16.62 -3.81
N PHE A 390 5.08 15.35 -3.83
CA PHE A 390 6.38 14.87 -3.42
C PHE A 390 7.09 14.39 -4.69
N SER A 391 8.23 14.99 -5.06
CA SER A 391 9.10 14.45 -6.10
C SER A 391 10.30 13.68 -5.52
N ALA A 392 10.67 12.62 -6.23
CA ALA A 392 11.86 11.81 -5.95
C ALA A 392 12.66 11.58 -7.24
N THR A 393 13.93 11.22 -7.09
CA THR A 393 14.79 10.77 -8.20
C THR A 393 14.98 9.25 -8.10
N ILE A 394 14.75 8.54 -9.19
CA ILE A 394 15.09 7.11 -9.32
C ILE A 394 16.47 7.02 -9.95
N LYS A 395 17.45 6.48 -9.22
CA LYS A 395 18.84 6.36 -9.65
C LYS A 395 19.45 5.04 -9.23
N SER A 396 20.56 4.67 -9.86
CA SER A 396 21.30 3.47 -9.47
C SER A 396 21.90 3.69 -8.09
N ALA A 397 21.70 2.74 -7.17
CA ALA A 397 22.39 2.81 -5.88
C ALA A 397 23.90 2.52 -6.01
N GLY A 398 24.34 2.03 -7.19
CA GLY A 398 25.75 1.84 -7.52
C GLY A 398 26.53 1.08 -6.44
N PHE A 399 27.62 1.68 -5.96
CA PHE A 399 28.49 1.14 -4.92
C PHE A 399 27.96 1.32 -3.49
N GLU A 400 26.87 2.08 -3.27
CA GLU A 400 26.29 2.32 -1.92
C GLU A 400 25.70 1.04 -1.31
N LEU A 401 25.46 0.01 -2.12
CA LEU A 401 24.95 -1.30 -1.71
C LEU A 401 26.01 -2.42 -1.77
N LEU A 402 27.28 -2.08 -2.01
CA LEU A 402 28.36 -3.05 -1.81
C LEU A 402 28.64 -3.23 -0.31
N PRO A 403 28.88 -4.47 0.15
CA PRO A 403 29.19 -4.75 1.55
C PRO A 403 30.47 -4.08 2.06
#